data_AF-A0A847WYS2-F1
#
_entry.id   AF-A0A847WYS2-F1
#
_cell.length_a   1.000
_cell.length_b   1.000
_cell.length_c   1.000
_cell.angle_alpha   90.00
_cell.angle_beta   90.00
_cell.angle_gamma   90.00
#
_symmetry.space_group_name_H-M   'P 1'
#
loop_
_entity.id
_entity.type
_entity.pdbx_description
1 polymer ?
#
loop_
_entity_poly.entity_id
_entity_poly.type
_entity_poly.pdbx_seq_one_letter_code
_entity_poly.pdbx_strand_id
1 'polypeptide(L)'
;MEIKFYALVALMAFMMPDREQLGRVFGILALAMGGVWVASTIISGSGSITPQSLLKFLAIAPYLSFFAVGILGWQFQQGHFGNERLLTANLALSTLIIFVEASSPGDGYIAALVCAAVYLALTMLFVRYIRGHALPHFPGLSWAMAQVGLLSFSWYLIHENIGVSMLATFNLHMPASVALGLVIVSTFIMAVVFASLFEWRFRKPVEKAAEALLVRLTPLMEALRRRAA
;
A
#
# COMPACT_ATOMS: atom_id res chain seq x y z
N MET A 1 2.72 4.04 11.72
CA MET A 1 1.64 4.77 11.01
C MET A 1 0.44 3.85 10.72
N GLU A 2 0.68 2.62 10.27
CA GLU A 2 -0.34 1.59 9.99
C GLU A 2 -1.36 1.30 11.11
N ILE A 3 -0.95 1.22 12.38
CA ILE A 3 -1.90 0.90 13.49
C ILE A 3 -3.04 1.92 13.58
N LYS A 4 -2.75 3.20 13.36
CA LYS A 4 -3.76 4.27 13.37
C LYS A 4 -4.71 4.15 12.16
N PHE A 5 -4.19 3.76 10.99
CA PHE A 5 -5.00 3.50 9.81
C PHE A 5 -5.94 2.30 10.02
N TYR A 6 -5.41 1.17 10.50
CA TYR A 6 -6.23 -0.01 10.78
C TYR A 6 -7.27 0.25 11.86
N ALA A 7 -6.93 1.01 12.90
CA ALA A 7 -7.89 1.43 13.91
C ALA A 7 -9.00 2.32 13.33
N LEU A 8 -8.67 3.27 12.45
CA LEU A 8 -9.64 4.11 11.76
C LEU A 8 -10.58 3.28 10.88
N VAL A 9 -10.03 2.39 10.06
CA VAL A 9 -10.83 1.52 9.18
C VAL A 9 -11.69 0.56 10.00
N ALA A 10 -11.16 -0.01 11.08
CA ALA A 10 -11.92 -0.89 11.98
C ALA A 10 -13.05 -0.14 12.68
N LEU A 11 -12.82 1.08 13.15
CA LEU A 11 -13.85 1.93 13.74
C LEU A 11 -14.93 2.29 12.72
N MET A 12 -14.54 2.68 11.50
CA MET A 12 -15.50 2.98 10.44
C MET A 12 -16.29 1.75 10.03
N ALA A 13 -15.66 0.58 9.92
CA ALA A 13 -16.33 -0.68 9.61
C ALA A 13 -17.29 -1.13 10.72
N PHE A 14 -16.96 -0.84 11.99
CA PHE A 14 -17.86 -1.06 13.12
C PHE A 14 -19.07 -0.13 13.07
N MET A 15 -18.88 1.15 12.74
CA MET A 15 -19.95 2.14 12.65
C MET A 15 -20.81 2.02 11.38
N MET A 16 -20.25 1.46 10.30
CA MET A 16 -20.89 1.33 8.98
C MET A 16 -20.75 -0.12 8.50
N PRO A 17 -21.71 -0.99 8.85
CA PRO A 17 -21.70 -2.41 8.45
C PRO A 17 -21.87 -2.59 6.94
N ASP A 18 -22.52 -1.62 6.28
CA ASP A 18 -22.69 -1.60 4.83
C ASP A 18 -21.35 -1.27 4.15
N ARG A 19 -20.85 -2.24 3.38
CA ARG A 19 -19.59 -2.15 2.66
C ARG A 19 -19.61 -1.01 1.64
N GLU A 20 -20.70 -0.82 0.89
CA GLU A 20 -20.77 0.24 -0.12
C GLU A 20 -20.72 1.63 0.53
N GLN A 21 -21.47 1.79 1.62
CA GLN A 21 -21.52 3.02 2.40
C GLN A 21 -20.16 3.34 3.01
N LEU A 22 -19.49 2.33 3.59
CA LEU A 22 -18.14 2.43 4.14
C LEU A 22 -17.15 2.96 3.08
N GLY A 23 -17.12 2.35 1.90
CA GLY A 23 -16.21 2.74 0.82
C GLY A 23 -16.46 4.17 0.34
N ARG A 24 -17.73 4.56 0.22
CA ARG A 24 -18.10 5.93 -0.19
C ARG A 24 -17.68 6.96 0.85
N VAL A 25 -18.01 6.75 2.12
CA VAL A 25 -17.65 7.67 3.21
C VAL A 25 -16.13 7.76 3.34
N PHE A 26 -15.44 6.62 3.32
CA PHE A 26 -13.99 6.57 3.35
C PHE A 26 -13.36 7.34 2.18
N GLY A 27 -13.87 7.14 0.96
CA GLY A 27 -13.37 7.84 -0.22
C GLY A 27 -13.61 9.36 -0.19
N ILE A 28 -14.72 9.83 0.38
CA ILE A 28 -15.00 11.26 0.57
C ILE A 28 -14.07 11.85 1.64
N LEU A 29 -13.92 11.16 2.76
CA LEU A 29 -13.02 11.57 3.83
C LEU A 29 -11.57 11.65 3.32
N ALA A 30 -11.12 10.66 2.56
CA ALA A 30 -9.80 10.63 1.95
C ALA A 30 -9.57 11.84 1.01
N LEU A 31 -10.56 12.20 0.20
CA LEU A 31 -10.50 13.40 -0.65
C LEU A 31 -10.39 14.68 0.17
N ALA A 32 -11.24 14.82 1.19
CA ALA A 32 -11.25 16.01 2.04
C ALA A 32 -9.92 16.18 2.77
N MET A 33 -9.44 15.11 3.43
CA MET A 33 -8.21 15.17 4.22
C MET A 33 -6.96 15.32 3.34
N GLY A 34 -6.88 14.58 2.23
CA GLY A 34 -5.79 14.70 1.28
C GLY A 34 -5.76 16.08 0.61
N GLY A 35 -6.93 16.62 0.23
CA GLY A 35 -7.05 17.96 -0.35
C GLY A 35 -6.66 19.07 0.61
N VAL A 36 -7.11 19.00 1.86
CA VAL A 36 -6.68 19.93 2.93
C VAL A 36 -5.18 19.85 3.15
N TRP A 37 -4.61 18.64 3.15
CA TRP A 37 -3.17 18.46 3.28
C TRP A 37 -2.40 19.09 2.10
N VAL A 38 -2.80 18.83 0.86
CA VAL A 38 -2.19 19.42 -0.35
C VAL A 38 -2.25 20.95 -0.30
N ALA A 39 -3.42 21.52 -0.03
CA ALA A 39 -3.60 22.96 0.08
C ALA A 39 -2.70 23.54 1.19
N SER A 40 -2.66 22.90 2.36
CA SER A 40 -1.80 23.33 3.46
C SER A 40 -0.33 23.29 3.09
N THR A 41 0.10 22.28 2.31
CA THR A 41 1.49 22.10 1.92
C THR A 41 1.95 23.15 0.92
N ILE A 42 1.09 23.48 -0.05
CA ILE A 42 1.35 24.52 -1.04
C ILE A 42 1.40 25.91 -0.38
N ILE A 43 0.53 26.18 0.59
CA ILE A 43 0.41 27.51 1.23
C ILE A 43 1.49 27.75 2.30
N SER A 44 1.86 26.74 3.09
CA SER A 44 2.62 26.96 4.34
C SER A 44 4.12 27.11 4.14
N GLY A 45 4.69 26.66 3.01
CA GLY A 45 6.14 26.53 2.85
C GLY A 45 6.79 25.56 3.86
N SER A 46 8.04 25.15 3.62
CA SER A 46 8.75 24.16 4.42
C SER A 46 9.24 24.73 5.77
N GLY A 47 8.35 24.84 6.76
CA GLY A 47 8.65 25.24 8.15
C GLY A 47 8.54 24.07 9.15
N SER A 48 9.37 24.08 10.19
CA SER A 48 9.66 22.93 11.09
C SER A 48 8.49 22.40 11.94
N ILE A 49 7.45 23.19 12.18
CA ILE A 49 6.17 22.72 12.73
C ILE A 49 5.06 23.46 11.99
N THR A 50 4.51 22.80 10.97
CA THR A 50 3.49 23.37 10.07
C THR A 50 2.23 22.50 10.17
N PRO A 51 1.01 23.03 9.96
CA PRO A 51 -0.24 22.26 10.03
C PRO A 51 -0.22 20.95 9.22
N GLN A 52 0.56 20.92 8.14
CA GLN A 52 0.85 19.73 7.33
C GLN A 52 1.50 18.57 8.10
N SER A 53 2.45 18.83 9.02
CA SER A 53 3.14 17.78 9.79
C SER A 53 2.23 17.21 10.88
N LEU A 54 1.37 18.06 11.48
CA LEU A 54 0.30 17.62 12.39
C LEU A 54 -0.76 16.79 11.67
N LEU A 55 -1.21 17.19 10.47
CA LEU A 55 -2.17 16.41 9.68
C LEU A 55 -1.59 15.06 9.22
N LYS A 56 -0.32 15.05 8.79
CA LYS A 56 0.40 13.82 8.43
C LYS A 56 0.57 12.90 9.64
N PHE A 57 0.86 13.44 10.82
CA PHE A 57 1.06 12.69 12.06
C PHE A 57 -0.24 12.18 12.70
N LEU A 58 -1.30 12.99 12.72
CA LEU A 58 -2.56 12.69 13.41
C LEU A 58 -3.51 11.85 12.54
N ALA A 59 -3.60 12.17 11.26
CA ALA A 59 -4.67 11.65 10.41
C ALA A 59 -4.20 10.84 9.21
N ILE A 60 -2.88 10.71 9.00
CA ILE A 60 -2.36 9.97 7.83
C ILE A 60 -2.89 10.62 6.54
N ALA A 61 -3.25 11.91 6.61
CA ALA A 61 -4.09 12.59 5.63
C ALA A 61 -3.65 12.44 4.16
N PRO A 62 -2.35 12.60 3.80
CA PRO A 62 -1.93 12.39 2.42
C PRO A 62 -2.09 10.93 1.97
N TYR A 63 -2.02 9.98 2.89
CA TYR A 63 -2.01 8.57 2.55
C TYR A 63 -3.40 7.95 2.43
N LEU A 64 -4.43 8.57 3.02
CA LEU A 64 -5.81 8.08 2.96
C LEU A 64 -6.31 7.92 1.52
N SER A 65 -5.87 8.79 0.60
CA SER A 65 -6.26 8.71 -0.81
C SER A 65 -5.71 7.46 -1.50
N PHE A 66 -4.50 6.99 -1.17
CA PHE A 66 -3.95 5.72 -1.69
C PHE A 66 -4.80 4.53 -1.22
N PHE A 67 -5.18 4.51 0.06
CA PHE A 67 -6.04 3.47 0.61
C PHE A 67 -7.46 3.50 0.01
N ALA A 68 -7.98 4.68 -0.28
CA ALA A 68 -9.29 4.85 -0.91
C ALA A 68 -9.30 4.27 -2.33
N VAL A 69 -8.22 4.45 -3.10
CA VAL A 69 -8.08 3.79 -4.41
C VAL A 69 -8.14 2.27 -4.28
N GLY A 70 -7.48 1.69 -3.28
CA GLY A 70 -7.52 0.25 -3.01
C GLY A 70 -8.92 -0.26 -2.62
N ILE A 71 -9.58 0.40 -1.65
CA ILE A 71 -10.92 -0.01 -1.17
C ILE A 71 -11.97 0.14 -2.27
N LEU A 72 -12.00 1.29 -2.95
CA LEU A 72 -12.95 1.56 -4.04
C LEU A 72 -12.68 0.67 -5.24
N GLY A 73 -11.42 0.37 -5.54
CA GLY A 73 -11.04 -0.56 -6.60
C GLY A 73 -11.47 -2.00 -6.33
N TRP A 74 -11.33 -2.46 -5.08
CA TRP A 74 -11.84 -3.76 -4.67
C TRP A 74 -13.38 -3.84 -4.75
N GLN A 75 -14.09 -2.81 -4.31
CA GLN A 75 -15.55 -2.74 -4.44
C GLN A 75 -16.00 -2.80 -5.90
N PHE A 76 -15.32 -2.05 -6.76
CA PHE A 76 -15.55 -2.07 -8.20
C PHE A 76 -15.39 -3.49 -8.77
N GLN A 77 -14.33 -4.20 -8.38
CA GLN A 77 -14.09 -5.59 -8.81
C GLN A 77 -15.19 -6.56 -8.34
N GLN A 78 -15.80 -6.32 -7.18
CA GLN A 78 -16.92 -7.12 -6.66
C GLN A 78 -18.28 -6.78 -7.31
N GLY A 79 -18.31 -5.88 -8.30
CA GLY A 79 -19.52 -5.50 -9.02
C GLY A 79 -20.27 -4.29 -8.44
N HIS A 80 -19.67 -3.55 -7.50
CA HIS A 80 -20.28 -2.35 -6.92
C HIS A 80 -19.87 -1.09 -7.72
N PHE A 81 -20.56 -0.87 -8.85
CA PHE A 81 -20.20 0.16 -9.84
C PHE A 81 -20.54 1.62 -9.46
N GLY A 82 -21.11 1.88 -8.28
CA GLY A 82 -21.60 3.21 -7.89
C GLY A 82 -20.53 4.27 -7.55
N ASN A 83 -19.26 3.90 -7.40
CA ASN A 83 -18.22 4.77 -6.83
C ASN A 83 -17.07 5.11 -7.82
N GLU A 84 -17.24 4.93 -9.14
CA GLU A 84 -16.18 5.16 -10.15
C GLU A 84 -15.61 6.58 -10.17
N ARG A 85 -16.49 7.59 -10.03
CA ARG A 85 -16.07 9.00 -9.97
C ARG A 85 -15.21 9.26 -8.74
N LEU A 86 -15.55 8.64 -7.61
CA LEU A 86 -14.81 8.76 -6.36
C LEU A 86 -13.45 8.07 -6.43
N LEU A 87 -13.38 6.91 -7.11
CA LEU A 87 -12.13 6.23 -7.43
C LEU A 87 -11.21 7.12 -8.29
N THR A 88 -11.76 7.71 -9.36
CA THR A 88 -11.01 8.59 -10.26
C THR A 88 -10.51 9.84 -9.55
N ALA A 89 -11.35 10.45 -8.71
CA ALA A 89 -10.97 11.61 -7.92
C ALA A 89 -9.83 11.29 -6.93
N ASN A 90 -9.90 10.16 -6.22
CA ASN A 90 -8.83 9.73 -5.32
C ASN A 90 -7.55 9.36 -6.08
N LEU A 91 -7.65 8.79 -7.27
CA LEU A 91 -6.50 8.53 -8.13
C LEU A 91 -5.81 9.84 -8.56
N ALA A 92 -6.59 10.85 -8.96
CA ALA A 92 -6.04 12.16 -9.29
C ALA A 92 -5.39 12.84 -8.07
N LEU A 93 -6.07 12.84 -6.93
CA LEU A 93 -5.56 13.45 -5.70
C LEU A 93 -4.29 12.76 -5.19
N SER A 94 -4.26 11.43 -5.15
CA SER A 94 -3.08 10.66 -4.73
C SER A 94 -1.88 10.89 -5.67
N THR A 95 -2.11 11.04 -6.98
CA THR A 95 -1.06 11.41 -7.94
C THR A 95 -0.51 12.81 -7.64
N LEU A 96 -1.39 13.77 -7.37
CA LEU A 96 -1.01 15.13 -6.98
C LEU A 96 -0.23 15.14 -5.66
N ILE A 97 -0.62 14.32 -4.68
CA ILE A 97 0.09 14.18 -3.40
C ILE A 97 1.52 13.69 -3.62
N ILE A 98 1.73 12.67 -4.46
CA ILE A 98 3.08 12.19 -4.81
C ILE A 98 3.91 13.31 -5.44
N PHE A 99 3.32 14.05 -6.37
CA PHE A 99 3.99 15.17 -7.00
C PHE A 99 4.40 16.24 -5.99
N VAL A 100 3.47 16.68 -5.12
CA VAL A 100 3.73 17.71 -4.11
C VAL A 100 4.78 17.27 -3.09
N GLU A 101 4.69 16.03 -2.60
CA GLU A 101 5.64 15.45 -1.65
C GLU A 101 7.05 15.34 -2.27
N ALA A 102 7.14 14.93 -3.54
CA ALA A 102 8.41 14.81 -4.25
C ALA A 102 8.97 16.16 -4.75
N SER A 103 8.17 17.24 -4.74
CA SER A 103 8.58 18.59 -5.16
C SER A 103 9.26 19.38 -4.04
N SER A 104 9.68 18.71 -2.95
CA SER A 104 10.35 19.34 -1.79
C SER A 104 11.59 20.16 -2.21
N PRO A 105 11.92 21.27 -1.53
CA PRO A 105 13.00 22.16 -1.95
C PRO A 105 14.35 21.45 -1.95
N GLY A 106 14.87 21.13 -3.13
CA GLY A 106 16.18 20.49 -3.33
C GLY A 106 16.20 19.44 -4.43
N ASP A 107 15.11 18.68 -4.59
CA ASP A 107 14.98 17.64 -5.62
C ASP A 107 14.16 18.21 -6.79
N GLY A 108 14.84 18.51 -7.90
CA GLY A 108 14.26 19.26 -9.01
C GLY A 108 12.93 18.70 -9.53
N TYR A 109 12.06 19.60 -10.03
CA TYR A 109 10.70 19.36 -10.53
C TYR A 109 10.55 18.14 -11.47
N ILE A 110 11.62 17.80 -12.20
CA ILE A 110 11.67 16.64 -13.10
C ILE A 110 11.53 15.33 -12.33
N ALA A 111 12.22 15.19 -11.20
CA ALA A 111 12.14 13.98 -10.37
C ALA A 111 10.72 13.79 -9.81
N ALA A 112 10.08 14.87 -9.36
CA ALA A 112 8.70 14.85 -8.90
C ALA A 112 7.72 14.42 -10.00
N LEU A 113 7.88 14.93 -11.22
CA LEU A 113 7.09 14.51 -12.38
C LEU A 113 7.27 13.03 -12.71
N VAL A 114 8.51 12.54 -12.70
CA VAL A 114 8.82 11.12 -12.95
C VAL A 114 8.16 10.24 -11.89
N CYS A 115 8.29 10.58 -10.61
CA CYS A 115 7.65 9.85 -9.52
C CYS A 115 6.12 9.80 -9.66
N ALA A 116 5.49 10.94 -9.94
CA ALA A 116 4.04 11.02 -10.14
C ALA A 116 3.58 10.24 -11.39
N ALA A 117 4.35 10.28 -12.48
CA ALA A 117 4.05 9.53 -13.69
C ALA A 117 4.17 8.01 -13.48
N VAL A 118 5.21 7.56 -12.78
CA VAL A 118 5.39 6.14 -12.43
C VAL A 118 4.25 5.67 -11.52
N TYR A 119 3.90 6.46 -10.49
CA TYR A 119 2.76 6.17 -9.63
C TYR A 119 1.44 6.07 -10.42
N LEU A 120 1.16 7.04 -11.28
CA LEU A 120 -0.04 7.07 -12.10
C LEU A 120 -0.09 5.85 -13.04
N ALA A 121 1.02 5.50 -13.68
CA ALA A 121 1.10 4.33 -14.56
C ALA A 121 0.79 3.02 -13.81
N LEU A 122 1.40 2.83 -12.64
CA LEU A 122 1.16 1.66 -11.79
C LEU A 122 -0.30 1.59 -11.32
N THR A 123 -0.86 2.73 -10.91
CA THR A 123 -2.24 2.80 -10.43
C THR A 123 -3.25 2.60 -11.57
N MET A 124 -2.95 3.09 -12.77
CA MET A 124 -3.76 2.84 -13.96
C MET A 124 -3.73 1.36 -14.39
N LEU A 125 -2.58 0.68 -14.23
CA LEU A 125 -2.51 -0.77 -14.41
C LEU A 125 -3.40 -1.50 -13.40
N PHE A 126 -3.39 -1.08 -12.13
CA PHE A 126 -4.31 -1.60 -11.11
C PHE A 126 -5.79 -1.36 -11.50
N VAL A 127 -6.15 -0.14 -11.91
CA VAL A 127 -7.51 0.19 -12.36
C VAL A 127 -7.92 -0.64 -13.59
N ARG A 128 -7.00 -0.86 -14.53
CA ARG A 128 -7.21 -1.72 -15.69
C ARG A 128 -7.48 -3.17 -15.28
N TYR A 129 -6.71 -3.69 -14.33
CA TYR A 129 -6.86 -5.04 -13.79
C TYR A 129 -8.22 -5.25 -13.11
N ILE A 130 -8.64 -4.35 -12.20
CA ILE A 130 -9.94 -4.46 -11.51
C ILE A 130 -11.13 -4.33 -12.47
N ARG A 131 -10.94 -3.69 -13.63
CA ARG A 131 -11.92 -3.60 -14.73
C ARG A 131 -12.01 -4.87 -15.58
N GLY A 132 -11.24 -5.90 -15.24
CA GLY A 132 -11.24 -7.17 -15.97
C GLY A 132 -10.53 -7.10 -17.33
N HIS A 133 -9.81 -6.01 -17.63
CA HIS A 133 -9.03 -5.94 -18.85
C HIS A 133 -7.72 -6.71 -18.68
N ALA A 134 -7.30 -7.39 -19.75
CA ALA A 134 -6.00 -8.04 -19.79
C ALA A 134 -4.89 -7.02 -19.50
N LEU A 135 -4.05 -7.36 -18.52
CA LEU A 135 -2.80 -6.67 -18.28
C LEU A 135 -1.82 -7.02 -19.40
N PRO A 136 -1.02 -6.06 -19.89
CA PRO A 136 0.02 -6.37 -20.85
C PRO A 136 0.99 -7.37 -20.22
N HIS A 137 1.11 -8.55 -20.84
CA HIS A 137 2.04 -9.57 -20.39
C HIS A 137 3.45 -9.17 -20.81
N PHE A 138 4.27 -8.84 -19.82
CA PHE A 138 5.68 -8.60 -20.00
C PHE A 138 6.43 -9.76 -19.33
N PRO A 139 7.06 -10.66 -20.10
CA PRO A 139 7.83 -11.78 -19.55
C PRO A 139 8.85 -11.27 -18.53
N GLY A 140 8.91 -11.89 -17.35
CA GLY A 140 9.79 -11.48 -16.24
C GLY A 140 9.28 -10.30 -15.42
N LEU A 141 8.67 -9.27 -16.02
CA LEU A 141 8.14 -8.11 -15.29
C LEU A 141 6.92 -8.49 -14.44
N SER A 142 6.00 -9.31 -14.97
CA SER A 142 4.85 -9.78 -14.19
C SER A 142 5.27 -10.57 -12.95
N TRP A 143 6.32 -11.38 -13.07
CA TRP A 143 6.89 -12.11 -11.93
C TRP A 143 7.57 -11.16 -10.94
N ALA A 144 8.41 -10.24 -11.43
CA ALA A 144 9.08 -9.24 -10.59
C ALA A 144 8.07 -8.37 -9.82
N MET A 145 7.00 -7.91 -10.47
CA MET A 145 5.94 -7.13 -9.81
C MET A 145 5.17 -7.96 -8.78
N ALA A 146 4.92 -9.24 -9.04
CA ALA A 146 4.32 -10.13 -8.05
C ALA A 146 5.23 -10.31 -6.83
N GLN A 147 6.55 -10.44 -7.03
CA GLN A 147 7.52 -10.50 -5.92
C GLN A 147 7.56 -9.19 -5.14
N VAL A 148 7.57 -8.03 -5.83
CA VAL A 148 7.50 -6.72 -5.16
C VAL A 148 6.21 -6.60 -4.35
N GLY A 149 5.06 -7.03 -4.88
CA GLY A 149 3.81 -7.05 -4.14
C GLY A 149 3.85 -7.96 -2.91
N LEU A 150 4.37 -9.18 -3.06
CA LEU A 150 4.46 -10.17 -1.98
C LEU A 150 5.44 -9.74 -0.89
N LEU A 151 6.53 -9.09 -1.27
CA LEU A 151 7.58 -8.60 -0.36
C LEU A 151 7.34 -7.17 0.09
N SER A 152 6.33 -6.47 -0.45
CA SER A 152 6.09 -5.05 -0.21
C SER A 152 5.92 -4.74 1.28
N PHE A 153 5.24 -5.61 2.03
CA PHE A 153 5.05 -5.44 3.47
C PHE A 153 6.36 -5.62 4.26
N SER A 154 7.11 -6.69 3.97
CA SER A 154 8.43 -6.91 4.60
C SER A 154 9.41 -5.81 4.23
N TRP A 155 9.38 -5.34 2.98
CA TRP A 155 10.22 -4.27 2.50
C TRP A 155 9.81 -2.90 3.06
N TYR A 156 8.51 -2.66 3.27
CA TYR A 156 7.98 -1.51 3.99
C TYR A 156 8.59 -1.42 5.40
N LEU A 157 8.49 -2.48 6.19
CA LEU A 157 9.01 -2.53 7.56
C LEU A 157 10.54 -2.34 7.64
N ILE A 158 11.27 -2.90 6.67
CA ILE A 158 12.74 -2.82 6.63
C ILE A 158 13.20 -1.45 6.15
N HIS A 159 12.62 -0.91 5.07
CA HIS A 159 13.09 0.38 4.54
C HIS A 159 12.74 1.56 5.45
N GLU A 160 11.62 1.51 6.19
CA GLU A 160 11.16 2.61 7.04
C GLU A 160 12.18 2.93 8.15
N ASN A 161 12.78 1.91 8.77
CA ASN A 161 13.75 2.11 9.87
C ASN A 161 15.20 1.88 9.43
N ILE A 162 15.48 0.76 8.76
CA ILE A 162 16.85 0.37 8.37
C ILE A 162 17.27 1.13 7.10
N GLY A 163 16.37 1.23 6.12
CA GLY A 163 16.65 1.92 4.86
C GLY A 163 16.99 3.40 5.05
N VAL A 164 16.22 4.12 5.86
CA VAL A 164 16.49 5.54 6.18
C VAL A 164 17.84 5.70 6.90
N SER A 165 18.15 4.83 7.86
CA SER A 165 19.43 4.85 8.57
C SER A 165 20.62 4.55 7.66
N MET A 166 20.48 3.57 6.76
CA MET A 166 21.49 3.26 5.75
C MET A 166 21.69 4.41 4.78
N LEU A 167 20.60 5.04 4.32
CA LEU A 167 20.67 6.17 3.40
C LEU A 167 21.38 7.37 4.04
N ALA A 168 21.04 7.69 5.29
CA ALA A 168 21.71 8.75 6.04
C ALA A 168 23.23 8.48 6.18
N THR A 169 23.61 7.21 6.36
CA THR A 169 25.02 6.81 6.52
C THR A 169 25.78 6.80 5.19
N PHE A 170 25.17 6.27 4.12
CA PHE A 170 25.79 6.18 2.80
C PHE A 170 25.92 7.55 2.14
N ASN A 171 24.94 8.43 2.32
CA ASN A 171 24.97 9.77 1.73
C ASN A 171 26.11 10.65 2.27
N LEU A 172 26.75 10.28 3.40
CA LEU A 172 27.96 10.93 3.90
C LEU A 172 29.23 10.56 3.09
N HIS A 173 29.22 9.42 2.41
CA HIS A 173 30.41 8.81 1.83
C HIS A 173 30.33 8.63 0.30
N MET A 174 29.14 8.77 -0.30
CA MET A 174 28.94 8.59 -1.73
C MET A 174 27.82 9.49 -2.27
N PRO A 175 27.76 9.72 -3.60
CA PRO A 175 26.69 10.50 -4.21
C PRO A 175 25.30 9.93 -3.91
N ALA A 176 24.33 10.83 -3.71
CA ALA A 176 22.96 10.48 -3.32
C ALA A 176 22.29 9.43 -4.23
N SER A 177 22.54 9.49 -5.55
CA SER A 177 22.00 8.52 -6.51
C SER A 177 22.56 7.10 -6.30
N VAL A 178 23.85 6.99 -5.98
CA VAL A 178 24.51 5.71 -5.71
C VAL A 178 24.09 5.18 -4.34
N ALA A 179 24.04 6.04 -3.33
CA ALA A 179 23.55 5.70 -1.99
C ALA A 179 22.11 5.17 -2.04
N LEU A 180 21.22 5.87 -2.76
CA LEU A 180 19.83 5.47 -2.92
C LEU A 180 19.71 4.12 -3.62
N GLY A 181 20.45 3.91 -4.72
CA GLY A 181 20.46 2.63 -5.44
C GLY A 181 20.91 1.47 -4.54
N LEU A 182 21.98 1.67 -3.76
CA LEU A 182 22.47 0.66 -2.82
C LEU A 182 21.46 0.38 -1.71
N VAL A 183 20.82 1.40 -1.14
CA VAL A 183 19.80 1.22 -0.10
C VAL A 183 18.59 0.45 -0.65
N ILE A 184 18.09 0.79 -1.83
CA ILE A 184 16.98 0.09 -2.47
C ILE A 184 17.33 -1.39 -2.65
N VAL A 185 18.48 -1.70 -3.25
CA VAL A 185 18.90 -3.08 -3.51
C VAL A 185 19.11 -3.86 -2.21
N SER A 186 19.82 -3.29 -1.24
CA SER A 186 20.13 -3.96 0.02
C SER A 186 18.89 -4.19 0.88
N THR A 187 18.00 -3.20 0.99
CA THR A 187 16.72 -3.35 1.72
C THR A 187 15.78 -4.34 1.04
N PHE A 188 15.78 -4.41 -0.29
CA PHE A 188 15.01 -5.41 -1.03
C PHE A 188 15.56 -6.83 -0.79
N ILE A 189 16.88 -7.01 -0.84
CA ILE A 189 17.51 -8.31 -0.51
C ILE A 189 17.19 -8.72 0.92
N MET A 190 17.28 -7.79 1.87
CA MET A 190 16.89 -8.06 3.26
C MET A 190 15.41 -8.48 3.34
N ALA A 191 14.51 -7.82 2.62
CA ALA A 191 13.10 -8.20 2.57
C ALA A 191 12.89 -9.63 2.05
N VAL A 192 13.58 -10.02 0.97
CA VAL A 192 13.54 -11.41 0.45
C VAL A 192 13.99 -12.40 1.52
N VAL A 193 15.12 -12.13 2.17
CA VAL A 193 15.70 -13.03 3.19
C VAL A 193 14.76 -13.13 4.40
N PHE A 194 14.27 -12.01 4.93
CA PHE A 194 13.37 -12.00 6.07
C PHE A 194 12.03 -12.67 5.78
N ALA A 195 11.45 -12.42 4.60
CA ALA A 195 10.23 -13.10 4.18
C ALA A 195 10.44 -14.63 4.10
N SER A 196 11.54 -15.07 3.49
CA SER A 196 11.89 -16.49 3.38
C SER A 196 12.12 -17.15 4.75
N LEU A 197 12.83 -16.47 5.64
CA LEU A 197 13.06 -16.93 7.01
C LEU A 197 11.76 -17.01 7.81
N PHE A 198 10.87 -16.01 7.66
CA PHE A 198 9.58 -15.99 8.32
C PHE A 198 8.68 -17.12 7.84
N GLU A 199 8.60 -17.34 6.52
CA GLU A 199 7.82 -18.43 5.95
C GLU A 199 8.30 -19.79 6.46
N TRP A 200 9.63 -19.99 6.47
CA TRP A 200 10.21 -21.24 6.93
C TRP A 200 10.04 -21.44 8.45
N ARG A 201 10.20 -20.38 9.25
CA ARG A 201 10.19 -20.48 10.71
C ARG A 201 8.79 -20.55 11.32
N PHE A 202 7.81 -19.89 10.70
CA PHE A 202 6.48 -19.72 11.29
C PHE A 202 5.36 -20.29 10.42
N ARG A 203 5.31 -19.94 9.13
CA ARG A 203 4.21 -20.37 8.25
C ARG A 203 4.24 -21.87 7.95
N LYS A 204 5.34 -22.39 7.43
CA LYS A 204 5.45 -23.79 6.99
C LYS A 204 5.24 -24.82 8.11
N PRO A 205 5.71 -24.59 9.36
CA PRO A 205 5.38 -25.48 10.47
C PRO A 205 3.89 -25.50 10.80
N VAL A 206 3.22 -24.35 10.78
CA VAL A 206 1.78 -24.25 11.06
C VAL A 206 0.95 -24.86 9.94
N GLU A 207 1.31 -24.61 8.68
CA GLU A 207 0.70 -25.19 7.49
C GLU A 207 0.74 -26.74 7.56
N LYS A 208 1.91 -27.32 7.87
CA LYS A 208 2.07 -28.76 8.06
C LYS A 208 1.22 -29.30 9.21
N ALA A 209 1.11 -28.57 10.31
CA ALA A 209 0.29 -28.98 11.45
C ALA A 209 -1.21 -28.96 11.09
N ALA A 210 -1.67 -27.94 10.36
CA ALA A 210 -3.05 -27.83 9.90
C ALA A 210 -3.41 -28.91 8.88
N GLU A 211 -2.53 -29.20 7.91
CA GLU A 211 -2.71 -30.30 6.96
C GLU A 211 -2.78 -31.66 7.67
N ALA A 212 -1.87 -31.90 8.63
CA ALA A 212 -1.88 -33.14 9.40
C ALA A 212 -3.17 -33.31 10.22
N LEU A 213 -3.70 -32.21 10.77
CA LEU A 213 -4.98 -32.22 11.49
C LEU A 213 -6.15 -32.51 10.54
N LEU A 214 -6.18 -31.86 9.37
CA LEU A 214 -7.23 -32.08 8.36
C LEU A 214 -7.24 -33.54 7.89
N VAL A 215 -6.09 -34.12 7.58
CA VAL A 215 -5.97 -35.54 7.19
C VAL A 215 -6.52 -36.46 8.28
N ARG A 216 -6.28 -36.16 9.56
CA ARG A 216 -6.80 -36.95 10.69
C ARG A 216 -8.30 -36.79 10.90
N LEU A 217 -8.86 -35.62 10.62
CA LEU A 217 -10.29 -35.34 10.79
C LEU A 217 -11.15 -35.80 9.61
N THR A 218 -10.57 -35.90 8.41
CA THR A 218 -11.25 -36.33 7.18
C THR A 218 -12.03 -37.65 7.35
N PRO A 219 -11.43 -38.76 7.85
CA PRO A 219 -12.18 -40.01 8.03
C PRO A 219 -13.30 -39.91 9.07
N LEU A 220 -13.15 -39.03 10.07
CA LEU A 220 -14.14 -38.80 11.13
C LEU A 220 -15.33 -37.99 10.59
N MET A 221 -15.06 -36.97 9.78
CA MET A 221 -16.10 -36.21 9.06
C MET A 221 -16.85 -37.08 8.07
N GLU A 222 -16.16 -37.99 7.38
CA GLU A 222 -16.75 -38.91 6.41
C GLU A 222 -17.63 -39.97 7.08
N ALA A 223 -17.23 -40.45 8.26
CA ALA A 223 -18.05 -41.33 9.10
C ALA A 223 -19.32 -40.63 9.63
N LEU A 224 -19.23 -39.36 10.04
CA LEU A 224 -20.38 -38.57 10.47
C LEU A 224 -21.35 -38.30 9.32
N ARG A 225 -20.83 -38.00 8.12
CA ARG A 225 -21.64 -37.75 6.92
C ARG A 225 -22.42 -39.00 6.47
N ARG A 226 -21.83 -40.19 6.57
CA ARG A 226 -22.50 -41.47 6.29
C ARG A 226 -23.57 -41.85 7.31
N ARG A 227 -23.53 -41.30 8.53
CA ARG A 227 -24.57 -41.52 9.56
C ARG A 227 -25.74 -40.55 9.44
N ALA A 228 -25.56 -39.44 8.71
CA ALA A 228 -26.57 -38.42 8.49
C ALA A 228 -27.31 -38.57 7.15
N ALA A 229 -26.87 -39.51 6.30
CA ALA A 229 -27.51 -39.93 5.05
C ALA A 229 -28.22 -41.27 5.25
#